data_AF-A0A9W8MEJ7-F1
#
_entry.id   AF-A0A9W8MEJ7-F1
#
_cell.length_a   1.000
_cell.length_b   1.000
_cell.length_c   1.000
_cell.angle_alpha   90.00
_cell.angle_beta   90.00
_cell.angle_gamma   90.00
#
_symmetry.space_group_name_H-M   'P 1'
#
loop_
_entity.id
_entity.type
_entity.pdbx_description
1 polymer ?
#
loop_
_entity_poly.entity_id
_entity_poly.type
_entity_poly.pdbx_seq_one_letter_code
_entity_poly.pdbx_strand_id
1 'polypeptide(L)' 'MGMGVRVGEPAFIRFLIYCEDDFRKDDSVSTLCSPVERLVTGEWLVRLTDRKEKDVGTTALVKFELEKL' A
#
# COMPACT_ATOMS: atom_id res chain seq x y z
N MET A 1 -2.82 -13.14 -8.91
CA MET A 1 -1.37 -13.22 -9.16
C MET A 1 -0.70 -12.96 -7.82
N GLY A 2 -0.20 -14.00 -7.14
CA GLY A 2 0.33 -13.87 -5.77
C GLY A 2 1.72 -13.24 -5.77
N MET A 3 1.95 -12.26 -4.90
CA MET A 3 3.29 -11.74 -4.61
C MET A 3 3.97 -12.65 -3.58
N GLY A 4 4.98 -13.41 -3.99
CA GLY A 4 5.81 -14.21 -3.08
C GLY A 4 6.99 -13.39 -2.57
N VAL A 5 7.16 -13.30 -1.25
CA VAL A 5 8.32 -12.65 -0.61
C VAL A 5 9.20 -13.74 0.00
N ARG A 6 10.50 -13.76 -0.32
CA ARG A 6 11.46 -14.70 0.30
C ARG A 6 11.78 -14.26 1.73
N VAL A 7 11.65 -15.17 2.69
CA VAL A 7 11.95 -14.91 4.10
C VAL A 7 13.45 -14.63 4.26
N GLY A 8 13.81 -13.43 4.72
CA GLY A 8 15.19 -13.03 5.04
C GLY A 8 15.75 -11.86 4.23
N GLU A 9 15.06 -11.40 3.18
CA GLU A 9 15.42 -10.19 2.43
C GLU A 9 14.51 -9.01 2.82
N PRO A 10 15.05 -7.78 2.93
CA PRO A 10 14.23 -6.61 3.22
C PRO A 10 13.23 -6.36 2.08
N ALA A 11 11.95 -6.44 2.39
CA ALA A 11 10.86 -6.25 1.44
C ALA A 11 9.88 -5.17 1.91
N PHE A 12 9.33 -4.41 0.97
CA PHE A 12 8.38 -3.32 1.21
C PHE A 12 7.14 -3.48 0.34
N ILE A 13 5.98 -3.13 0.90
CA ILE A 13 4.76 -2.93 0.13
C ILE A 13 4.52 -1.44 -0.02
N ARG A 14 4.22 -1.04 -1.26
CA ARG A 14 3.78 0.31 -1.58
C ARG A 14 2.36 0.29 -2.13
N PHE A 15 1.46 1.04 -1.49
CA PHE A 15 0.13 1.32 -2.03
C PHE A 15 0.16 2.61 -2.83
N LEU A 16 -0.43 2.58 -4.01
CA LEU A 16 -0.62 3.74 -4.87
C LEU A 16 -2.09 3.77 -5.28
N ILE A 17 -2.78 4.83 -4.90
CA ILE A 17 -4.16 5.09 -5.34
C ILE A 17 -4.11 6.08 -6.49
N TYR A 18 -4.70 5.68 -7.60
CA TYR A 18 -4.91 6.51 -8.78
C TYR A 18 -6.40 6.79 -8.92
N CYS A 19 -6.77 8.02 -9.25
CA CYS A 19 -8.08 8.29 -9.80
C CYS A 19 -7.97 8.14 -11.32
N GLU A 20 -8.73 7.21 -11.89
CA GLU A 20 -8.92 7.19 -13.33
C GLU A 20 -9.79 8.38 -13.71
N ASP A 21 -9.16 9.42 -14.27
CA ASP A 21 -9.88 10.47 -14.97
C ASP A 21 -10.01 10.10 -16.46
N ASP A 22 -11.15 10.43 -17.06
CA ASP A 22 -11.45 10.26 -18.49
C ASP A 22 -10.36 10.85 -19.43
N PHE A 23 -9.48 11.70 -18.90
CA PHE A 23 -8.35 12.34 -19.58
C PHE A 23 -7.02 11.57 -19.51
N ARG A 24 -7.01 10.31 -19.04
CA ARG A 24 -5.81 9.41 -19.02
C ARG A 24 -4.58 10.00 -18.32
N LYS A 25 -4.78 10.90 -17.36
CA LYS A 25 -3.69 11.41 -16.52
C LYS A 25 -3.82 10.74 -15.17
N ASP A 26 -3.02 9.69 -14.95
CA ASP A 26 -2.91 9.03 -13.65
C ASP A 26 -2.29 9.99 -12.63
N ASP A 27 -3.12 10.88 -12.08
CA ASP A 27 -2.75 11.69 -10.93
C ASP A 27 -2.77 10.76 -9.71
N SER A 28 -1.59 10.36 -9.25
CA SER A 28 -1.50 9.56 -8.03
C SER A 28 -2.00 10.41 -6.86
N VAL A 29 -3.08 9.97 -6.24
CA VAL A 29 -3.78 10.73 -5.21
C VAL A 29 -3.13 10.51 -3.86
N SER A 30 -2.75 9.26 -3.55
CA SER A 30 -2.26 8.91 -2.23
C SER A 30 -1.30 7.71 -2.26
N THR A 31 -0.33 7.66 -1.35
CA THR A 31 0.69 6.62 -1.22
C THR A 31 0.85 6.15 0.24
N LEU A 32 1.23 4.89 0.41
CA LEU A 32 1.78 4.33 1.65
C LEU A 32 2.99 3.47 1.28
N CYS A 33 4.05 3.51 2.09
CA CYS A 33 5.14 2.53 2.02
C CYS A 33 5.37 1.92 3.41
N SER A 34 5.37 0.58 3.52
CA SER A 34 5.62 -0.11 4.79
C SER A 34 6.46 -1.38 4.56
N PRO A 35 7.43 -1.69 5.43
CA PRO A 35 8.13 -2.96 5.38
C PRO A 35 7.15 -4.12 5.63
N VAL A 36 7.34 -5.23 4.91
CA VAL A 36 6.46 -6.39 4.96
C VAL A 36 6.34 -6.96 6.39
N GLU A 37 7.43 -6.90 7.16
CA GLU A 37 7.48 -7.35 8.57
C GLU A 37 6.51 -6.59 9.49
N ARG A 38 6.13 -5.35 9.14
CA ARG A 38 5.17 -4.54 9.90
C ARG A 38 3.74 -4.72 9.44
N LEU A 39 3.50 -5.53 8.41
CA LEU A 39 2.15 -5.87 7.99
C LEU A 39 1.57 -6.82 9.04
N VAL A 40 0.81 -6.24 9.96
CA VAL A 40 0.02 -6.99 10.94
C VAL A 40 -0.91 -7.91 10.16
N THR A 41 -0.95 -9.20 10.47
CA THR A 41 -1.69 -10.25 9.73
C THR A 41 -3.21 -10.18 9.97
N GLY A 42 -3.80 -8.97 9.93
CA GLY A 42 -5.20 -8.69 10.19
C GLY A 42 -5.73 -7.51 9.38
N GLU A 43 -6.83 -6.90 9.84
CA GLU A 43 -7.38 -5.69 9.24
C GLU A 43 -6.56 -4.47 9.64
N TRP A 44 -6.09 -3.72 8.65
CA TRP A 44 -5.28 -2.53 8.85
C TRP A 44 -5.96 -1.33 8.22
N LEU A 45 -6.25 -0.32 9.07
CA LEU A 45 -6.66 1.00 8.62
C LEU A 45 -5.40 1.82 8.34
N VAL A 46 -5.15 2.09 7.07
CA VAL A 46 -3.98 2.81 6.60
C VAL A 46 -4.34 4.25 6.33
N ARG A 47 -3.60 5.20 6.91
CA ARG A 47 -3.59 6.59 6.45
C ARG A 47 -2.66 6.73 5.28
N LEU A 48 -3.15 7.32 4.20
CA LEU A 48 -2.37 7.57 3.00
C LEU A 48 -1.92 9.02 2.99
N THR A 49 -0.74 9.24 2.42
CA THR A 49 -0.16 10.56 2.25
C THR A 49 -0.10 10.95 0.78
N ASP A 50 -0.02 12.23 0.47
CA ASP A 50 0.27 12.69 -0.90
C ASP A 50 1.74 12.43 -1.28
N ARG A 51 2.13 12.83 -2.50
CA ARG A 51 3.54 12.75 -2.97
C ARG A 51 4.52 13.58 -2.14
N LYS A 52 4.04 14.51 -1.31
CA LYS A 52 4.83 15.36 -0.41
C LYS A 52 4.79 14.86 1.03
N GLU A 53 4.34 13.61 1.23
CA GLU A 53 4.20 12.95 2.54
C GLU A 53 3.21 13.66 3.49
N LYS A 54 2.32 14.49 2.97
CA LYS A 54 1.28 15.13 3.77
C LYS A 54 0.08 14.21 3.93
N ASP A 55 -0.45 14.15 5.15
CA ASP A 55 -1.75 13.51 5.41
C ASP A 55 -2.83 14.26 4.62
N VAL A 56 -3.53 13.55 3.75
CA VAL A 56 -4.61 14.08 2.91
C VAL A 56 -5.99 13.60 3.38
N GLY A 57 -6.06 12.91 4.53
CA GLY A 57 -7.31 12.39 5.09
C GLY A 57 -7.84 11.15 4.40
N THR A 58 -7.16 10.65 3.36
CA THR A 58 -7.53 9.41 2.68
C THR A 58 -7.11 8.21 3.52
N THR A 59 -8.03 7.28 3.72
CA THR A 59 -7.74 6.00 4.38
C THR A 59 -8.09 4.82 3.50
N ALA A 60 -7.29 3.75 3.60
CA ALA A 60 -7.58 2.47 2.98
C ALA A 60 -7.70 1.41 4.08
N LEU A 61 -8.79 0.64 4.06
CA LEU A 61 -8.93 -0.56 4.86
C LEU A 61 -8.42 -1.74 4.05
N VAL A 62 -7.37 -2.39 4.53
CA VAL A 62 -6.71 -3.50 3.85
C VAL A 62 -6.52 -4.68 4.79
N LYS A 63 -6.72 -5.90 4.28
CA LYS A 63 -6.47 -7.15 5.00
C LYS A 63 -5.33 -7.90 4.30
N PHE A 64 -4.31 -8.28 5.05
CA PHE A 64 -3.19 -9.08 4.52
C PHE A 64 -3.25 -10.49 5.06
N GLU A 65 -3.00 -11.45 4.17
CA GLU A 65 -2.81 -12.85 4.52
C GLU A 65 -1.44 -13.26 3.98
N LEU A 66 -0.57 -13.78 4.85
CA LEU A 66 0.73 -14.30 4.48
C LEU A 66 0.60 -15.82 4.29
N GLU A 67 0.69 -16.30 3.06
CA GLU A 67 0.86 -17.72 2.79
C GLU A 67 2.34 -18.10 2.95
N LYS A 68 2.61 -19.10 3.78
CA LYS A 68 3.93 -19.75 3.81
C LYS A 68 4.03 -20.67 2.60
N LEU A 69 4.81 -20.26 1.61
CA LEU A 69 5.25 -21.09 0.49
C LEU A 69 6.34 -22.08 0.93
#